data_AF-A0A840E4X6-F1
#
_entry.id   AF-A0A840E4X6-F1
#
_cell.length_a   1.000
_cell.length_b   1.000
_cell.length_c   1.000
_cell.angle_alpha   90.00
_cell.angle_beta   90.00
_cell.angle_gamma   90.00
#
_symmetry.space_group_name_H-M   'P 1'
#
loop_
_entity.id
_entity.type
_entity.pdbx_description
1 polymer ?
#
loop_
_entity_poly.entity_id
_entity_poly.type
_entity_poly.pdbx_seq_one_letter_code
_entity_poly.pdbx_strand_id
1 'polypeptide(L)'
;MLQMLCLMAMEIPFINSANAVYNEKLKILHFLMSLDVHTVEQHTVRGQCLAGLSNGISLESYFDDLERARESKTFVTFKVKRDNWHWTEMPFYLRTGQRMFTRIFEIVVVFKSILYHIFDMDLDNFFSNWLVIHLQPDEGLKQWSIMKDPSYGGMGFYHIPLDMCFAFAFTECNPDVCEYLLMDFVRGD
;
A
#
# COMPACT_ATOMS: atom_id res chain seq x y z
N MET A 1 -5.73 7.55 -1.16
CA MET A 1 -4.29 7.17 -1.32
C MET A 1 -3.33 8.22 -0.82
N LEU A 2 -3.41 9.48 -1.27
CA LEU A 2 -2.50 10.54 -0.83
C LEU A 2 -2.52 10.74 0.70
N GLN A 3 -3.70 10.70 1.32
CA GLN A 3 -3.84 10.74 2.78
C GLN A 3 -3.08 9.61 3.48
N MET A 4 -3.13 8.38 2.95
CA MET A 4 -2.38 7.23 3.50
C MET A 4 -0.88 7.42 3.34
N LEU A 5 -0.44 7.95 2.19
CA LEU A 5 0.97 8.32 2.01
C LEU A 5 1.42 9.32 3.07
N CYS A 6 0.62 10.37 3.33
CA CYS A 6 0.95 11.36 4.35
C CYS A 6 1.06 10.73 5.75
N LEU A 7 0.13 9.84 6.12
CA LEU A 7 0.16 9.15 7.41
C LEU A 7 1.36 8.21 7.56
N MET A 8 1.77 7.53 6.49
CA MET A 8 2.91 6.61 6.53
C MET A 8 4.25 7.35 6.51
N ALA A 9 4.31 8.54 5.89
CA ALA A 9 5.55 9.27 5.68
C ALA A 9 5.81 10.42 6.67
N MET A 10 4.80 10.80 7.47
CA MET A 10 4.90 11.88 8.46
C MET A 10 5.90 11.57 9.57
N GLU A 11 6.54 12.62 10.07
CA GLU A 11 7.28 12.53 11.32
C GLU A 11 6.27 12.46 12.49
N ILE A 12 6.73 11.95 13.63
CA ILE A 12 5.92 11.88 14.83
C ILE A 12 5.62 13.32 15.28
N PRO A 13 4.35 13.73 15.38
CA PRO A 13 4.03 15.09 15.83
C PRO A 13 4.41 15.25 17.30
N PHE A 14 4.89 16.45 17.66
CA PHE A 14 5.34 16.74 19.03
C PHE A 14 4.20 16.67 20.08
N ILE A 15 2.97 16.90 19.64
CA ILE A 15 1.76 16.77 20.46
C ILE A 15 0.67 16.05 19.67
N ASN A 16 -0.18 15.29 20.38
CA ASN A 16 -1.36 14.67 19.79
C ASN A 16 -2.49 15.71 19.67
N SER A 17 -2.40 16.60 18.69
CA SER A 17 -3.46 17.55 18.32
C SER A 17 -3.71 17.50 16.82
N ALA A 18 -4.96 17.73 16.40
CA ALA A 18 -5.34 17.73 14.98
C ALA A 18 -4.45 18.67 14.14
N ASN A 19 -4.17 19.88 14.66
CA ASN A 19 -3.29 20.85 13.99
C ASN A 19 -1.85 20.36 13.85
N ALA A 20 -1.29 19.69 14.87
CA ALA A 20 0.06 19.15 14.78
C ALA A 20 0.14 18.02 13.74
N VAL A 21 -0.81 17.09 13.73
CA VAL A 21 -0.90 16.03 12.72
C VAL A 21 -1.08 16.62 11.32
N TYR A 22 -1.96 17.62 11.18
CA TYR A 22 -2.19 18.31 9.91
C TYR A 22 -0.92 18.98 9.38
N ASN A 23 -0.16 19.66 10.24
CA ASN A 23 1.10 20.30 9.86
C ASN A 23 2.13 19.28 9.37
N GLU A 24 2.27 18.12 10.04
CA GLU A 24 3.18 17.08 9.57
C GLU A 24 2.74 16.49 8.21
N LYS A 25 1.43 16.29 8.01
CA LYS A 25 0.88 15.88 6.70
C LYS A 25 1.16 16.92 5.60
N LEU A 26 1.04 18.22 5.90
CA LEU A 26 1.34 19.29 4.95
C LEU A 26 2.81 19.30 4.54
N LYS A 27 3.74 19.07 5.48
CA LYS A 27 5.15 18.91 5.14
C LYS A 27 5.34 17.81 4.11
N ILE A 28 4.65 16.66 4.26
CA ILE A 28 4.71 15.58 3.27
C ILE A 28 4.38 16.09 1.89
N LEU A 29 3.22 16.74 1.76
CA LEU A 29 2.72 17.25 0.49
C LEU A 29 3.69 18.24 -0.15
N HIS A 30 4.34 19.08 0.65
CA HIS A 30 5.33 20.05 0.16
C HIS A 30 6.60 19.37 -0.39
N PHE A 31 7.00 18.23 0.19
CA PHE A 31 8.18 17.47 -0.25
C PHE A 31 7.89 16.46 -1.36
N LEU A 32 6.64 16.30 -1.79
CA LEU A 32 6.35 15.46 -2.94
C LEU A 32 6.90 16.14 -4.18
N MET A 33 7.79 15.45 -4.88
CA MET A 33 8.35 15.95 -6.13
C MET A 33 7.21 16.33 -7.08
N SER A 34 7.20 17.58 -7.53
CA SER A 34 6.28 18.01 -8.58
C SER A 34 6.65 17.26 -9.86
N LEU A 35 5.70 16.51 -10.40
CA LEU A 35 5.86 15.81 -11.68
C LEU A 35 5.72 16.81 -12.81
N ASP A 36 6.83 17.10 -13.49
CA ASP A 36 6.83 17.89 -14.71
C ASP A 36 6.34 17.06 -15.91
N VAL A 37 5.84 17.71 -16.95
CA VAL A 37 5.33 17.09 -18.19
C VAL A 37 6.40 16.17 -18.82
N HIS A 38 7.68 16.51 -18.69
CA HIS A 38 8.78 15.71 -19.22
C HIS A 38 9.16 14.49 -18.35
N THR A 39 8.78 14.48 -17.06
CA THR A 39 9.16 13.42 -16.10
C THR A 39 8.00 12.51 -15.74
N VAL A 40 6.75 12.92 -16.04
CA VAL A 40 5.53 12.18 -15.68
C VAL A 40 5.49 10.78 -16.30
N GLU A 41 6.01 10.60 -17.52
CA GLU A 41 6.02 9.28 -18.18
C GLU A 41 7.00 8.30 -17.53
N GLN A 42 8.08 8.81 -16.92
CA GLN A 42 9.08 7.98 -16.24
C GLN A 42 8.61 7.52 -14.84
N HIS A 43 7.69 8.27 -14.24
CA HIS A 43 7.23 8.05 -12.87
C HIS A 43 5.79 7.53 -12.79
N THR A 44 5.08 7.45 -13.91
CA THR A 44 3.69 6.99 -13.94
C THR A 44 3.47 5.93 -14.99
N VAL A 45 2.73 4.89 -14.63
CA VAL A 45 2.20 3.90 -15.57
C VAL A 45 0.70 4.03 -15.56
N ARG A 46 0.10 4.17 -16.74
CA ARG A 46 -1.34 4.32 -16.92
C ARG A 46 -1.84 3.16 -17.76
N GLY A 47 -2.96 2.59 -17.36
CA GLY A 47 -3.60 1.50 -18.06
C GLY A 47 -5.09 1.77 -18.22
N GLN A 48 -5.66 1.14 -19.24
CA GLN A 48 -7.08 1.12 -19.48
C GLN A 48 -7.54 -0.33 -19.57
N CYS A 49 -8.63 -0.65 -18.88
CA CYS A 49 -9.23 -1.96 -18.85
C CYS A 49 -10.01 -2.15 -20.16
N LEU A 50 -9.59 -3.16 -20.92
CA LEU A 50 -10.29 -3.60 -22.11
C LEU A 50 -11.40 -4.60 -21.73
N ALA A 51 -12.14 -5.08 -22.72
CA ALA A 51 -13.05 -6.18 -22.52
C ALA A 51 -12.31 -7.38 -21.93
N GLY A 52 -12.95 -8.10 -21.03
CA GLY A 52 -12.33 -9.21 -20.31
C GLY A 52 -13.37 -10.14 -19.71
N LEU A 53 -12.90 -11.23 -19.13
CA LEU A 53 -13.74 -12.18 -18.42
C LEU A 53 -13.48 -12.03 -16.93
N SER A 54 -14.53 -11.74 -16.16
CA SER A 54 -14.48 -11.74 -14.69
C SER A 54 -15.51 -12.73 -14.18
N ASN A 55 -15.06 -13.73 -13.43
CA ASN A 55 -15.92 -14.78 -12.87
C ASN A 55 -16.85 -15.45 -13.90
N GLY A 56 -16.37 -15.63 -15.15
CA GLY A 56 -17.14 -16.22 -16.25
C GLY A 56 -18.13 -15.28 -16.93
N ILE A 57 -18.25 -14.04 -16.48
CA ILE A 57 -19.07 -13.00 -17.10
C ILE A 57 -18.19 -12.17 -18.04
N SER A 58 -18.64 -12.01 -19.29
CA SER A 58 -18.01 -11.11 -20.24
C SER A 58 -18.25 -9.68 -19.81
N LEU A 59 -17.19 -8.97 -19.47
CA LEU A 59 -17.20 -7.54 -19.22
C LEU A 59 -16.90 -6.84 -20.54
N GLU A 60 -17.82 -6.00 -20.99
CA GLU A 60 -17.60 -5.14 -22.13
C GLU A 60 -16.46 -4.15 -21.85
N SER A 61 -15.80 -3.74 -22.92
CA SER A 61 -14.71 -2.78 -22.82
C SER A 61 -15.27 -1.46 -22.30
N TYR A 62 -14.47 -0.67 -21.58
CA TYR A 62 -14.95 0.64 -21.10
C TYR A 62 -15.44 1.52 -22.26
N PHE A 63 -15.02 1.25 -23.52
CA PHE A 63 -15.45 1.94 -24.74
C PHE A 63 -16.94 1.79 -25.06
N ASP A 64 -17.57 0.68 -24.69
CA ASP A 64 -18.93 0.37 -25.12
C ASP A 64 -20.00 1.01 -24.19
N ASP A 65 -19.61 1.33 -22.95
CA ASP A 65 -20.51 1.87 -21.91
C ASP A 65 -20.64 3.42 -21.92
N LEU A 66 -19.66 4.17 -22.43
CA LEU A 66 -19.63 5.64 -22.33
C LEU A 66 -18.95 6.30 -23.55
N GLU A 67 -19.61 7.22 -24.24
CA GLU A 67 -19.04 7.97 -25.39
C GLU A 67 -17.72 8.75 -25.06
N ARG A 68 -17.39 8.94 -23.77
CA ARG A 68 -16.15 9.58 -23.27
C ARG A 68 -15.08 8.60 -22.76
N ALA A 69 -15.31 7.30 -22.88
CA ALA A 69 -14.44 6.25 -22.36
C ALA A 69 -13.05 6.19 -22.98
N ARG A 70 -12.85 6.72 -24.18
CA ARG A 70 -11.56 6.61 -24.91
C ARG A 70 -10.36 7.13 -24.12
N GLU A 71 -10.56 8.04 -23.17
CA GLU A 71 -9.48 8.67 -22.40
C GLU A 71 -9.48 8.33 -20.90
N SER A 72 -10.46 7.57 -20.41
CA SER A 72 -10.57 7.25 -18.99
C SER A 72 -9.55 6.19 -18.58
N LYS A 73 -8.58 6.58 -17.76
CA LYS A 73 -7.57 5.69 -17.19
C LYS A 73 -8.20 4.90 -16.05
N THR A 74 -8.35 3.59 -16.22
CA THR A 74 -8.91 2.70 -15.19
C THR A 74 -7.85 2.13 -14.27
N PHE A 75 -6.57 2.29 -14.60
CA PHE A 75 -5.43 1.87 -13.79
C PHE A 75 -4.34 2.94 -13.81
N VAL A 76 -3.78 3.25 -12.65
CA VAL A 76 -2.63 4.15 -12.55
C VAL A 76 -1.70 3.71 -11.43
N THR A 77 -0.40 3.69 -11.74
CA THR A 77 0.68 3.57 -10.76
C THR A 77 1.52 4.84 -10.78
N PHE A 78 1.91 5.32 -9.60
CA PHE A 78 2.83 6.44 -9.41
C PHE A 78 4.01 6.00 -8.57
N LYS A 79 5.21 6.33 -9.03
CA LYS A 79 6.44 6.31 -8.22
C LYS A 79 6.69 7.71 -7.72
N VAL A 80 6.51 7.92 -6.42
CA VAL A 80 6.77 9.21 -5.78
C VAL A 80 8.10 9.13 -5.06
N LYS A 81 9.02 10.01 -5.45
CA LYS A 81 10.25 10.25 -4.71
C LYS A 81 10.05 11.46 -3.82
N ARG A 82 10.64 11.41 -2.64
CA ARG A 82 10.57 12.50 -1.67
C ARG A 82 11.98 13.02 -1.42
N ASP A 83 12.09 14.33 -1.38
CA ASP A 83 13.32 15.02 -1.00
C ASP A 83 13.24 15.42 0.49
N ASN A 84 13.26 14.42 1.37
CA ASN A 84 13.36 14.63 2.81
C ASN A 84 14.39 13.66 3.38
N TRP A 85 15.19 14.14 4.34
CA TRP A 85 16.31 13.41 4.95
C TRP A 85 15.91 12.03 5.49
N HIS A 86 14.69 11.89 6.00
CA HIS A 86 14.19 10.62 6.55
C HIS A 86 13.87 9.56 5.48
N TRP A 87 13.50 10.00 4.28
CA TRP A 87 13.05 9.12 3.18
C TRP A 87 13.95 9.18 1.95
N THR A 88 15.19 9.67 2.13
CA THR A 88 16.19 9.75 1.07
C THR A 88 16.38 8.36 0.42
N GLU A 89 16.31 8.31 -0.91
CA GLU A 89 16.40 7.08 -1.72
C GLU A 89 15.28 6.03 -1.50
N MET A 90 14.20 6.33 -0.76
CA MET A 90 13.06 5.43 -0.58
C MET A 90 11.89 5.82 -1.50
N PRO A 91 11.61 5.07 -2.58
CA PRO A 91 10.48 5.35 -3.44
C PRO A 91 9.16 4.87 -2.83
N PHE A 92 8.12 5.69 -2.91
CA PHE A 92 6.76 5.27 -2.62
C PHE A 92 6.05 4.87 -3.92
N TYR A 93 5.44 3.69 -3.93
CA TYR A 93 4.62 3.22 -5.05
C TYR A 93 3.14 3.30 -4.67
N LEU A 94 2.37 4.06 -5.43
CA LEU A 94 0.93 4.16 -5.29
C LEU A 94 0.29 3.48 -6.50
N ARG A 95 -0.45 2.40 -6.30
CA ARG A 95 -1.20 1.70 -7.33
C ARG A 95 -2.70 1.76 -7.06
N THR A 96 -3.48 2.15 -8.06
CA THR A 96 -4.96 2.07 -8.02
C THR A 96 -5.46 1.54 -9.36
N GLY A 97 -6.55 0.77 -9.31
CA GLY A 97 -7.15 0.19 -10.51
C GLY A 97 -8.59 -0.22 -10.28
N GLN A 98 -9.39 -0.14 -11.35
CA GLN A 98 -10.71 -0.74 -11.43
C GLN A 98 -10.65 -2.04 -12.23
N ARG A 99 -11.62 -2.94 -11.99
CA ARG A 99 -11.72 -4.26 -12.65
C ARG A 99 -10.43 -5.10 -12.52
N MET A 100 -9.77 -5.00 -11.37
CA MET A 100 -8.65 -5.85 -10.99
C MET A 100 -9.15 -7.24 -10.56
N PHE A 101 -8.26 -8.24 -10.57
CA PHE A 101 -8.60 -9.62 -10.20
C PHE A 101 -9.24 -9.72 -8.80
N THR A 102 -8.74 -8.92 -7.85
CA THR A 102 -9.26 -8.87 -6.48
C THR A 102 -9.43 -7.43 -6.04
N ARG A 103 -10.49 -7.15 -5.28
CA ARG A 103 -10.65 -5.89 -4.54
C ARG A 103 -9.77 -5.94 -3.30
N ILE A 104 -8.72 -5.12 -3.24
CA ILE A 104 -7.78 -5.03 -2.11
C ILE A 104 -7.41 -3.57 -1.89
N PHE A 105 -7.40 -3.16 -0.63
CA PHE A 105 -6.79 -1.95 -0.12
C PHE A 105 -5.75 -2.35 0.91
N GLU A 106 -4.47 -2.14 0.58
CA GLU A 106 -3.36 -2.55 1.41
C GLU A 106 -2.20 -1.55 1.36
N ILE A 107 -1.38 -1.58 2.40
CA ILE A 107 -0.10 -0.89 2.47
C ILE A 107 0.97 -1.96 2.62
N VAL A 108 1.97 -1.95 1.75
CA VAL A 108 3.10 -2.89 1.79
C VAL A 108 4.38 -2.12 2.06
N VAL A 109 5.01 -2.40 3.19
CA VAL A 109 6.34 -1.89 3.55
C VAL A 109 7.35 -3.00 3.28
N VAL A 110 8.23 -2.78 2.31
CA VAL A 110 9.32 -3.69 1.98
C VAL A 110 10.57 -3.23 2.72
N PHE A 111 11.08 -4.07 3.61
CA PHE A 111 12.32 -3.78 4.32
C PHE A 111 13.52 -4.02 3.41
N LYS A 112 14.66 -3.37 3.72
CA LYS A 112 15.92 -3.67 3.02
C LYS A 112 16.30 -5.13 3.24
N SER A 113 16.73 -5.78 2.16
CA SER A 113 17.35 -7.10 2.26
C SER A 113 18.62 -7.03 3.12
N ILE A 114 18.91 -8.12 3.82
CA ILE A 114 20.11 -8.25 4.64
C ILE A 114 21.28 -8.54 3.70
N LEU A 115 22.30 -7.67 3.72
CA LEU A 115 23.47 -7.76 2.83
C LEU A 115 24.46 -8.86 3.22
N TYR A 116 24.42 -9.34 4.46
CA TYR A 116 25.34 -10.35 4.99
C TYR A 116 24.57 -11.42 5.75
N HIS A 117 24.59 -12.64 5.23
CA HIS A 117 24.12 -13.81 5.95
C HIS A 117 25.31 -14.72 6.26
N ILE A 118 25.32 -15.25 7.50
CA ILE A 118 26.28 -16.28 7.96
C ILE A 118 25.91 -17.68 7.48
N PHE A 119 24.81 -17.79 6.73
CA PHE A 119 24.26 -19.04 6.24
C PHE A 119 24.50 -19.11 4.74
N ASP A 120 24.93 -20.27 4.24
CA ASP A 120 25.01 -20.60 2.81
C ASP A 120 23.58 -20.70 2.24
N MET A 121 22.93 -19.55 2.14
CA MET A 121 21.68 -19.37 1.43
C MET A 121 22.04 -19.12 -0.03
N ASP A 122 21.38 -19.82 -0.95
CA ASP A 122 21.47 -19.49 -2.37
C ASP A 122 21.21 -17.99 -2.55
N LEU A 123 22.20 -17.28 -3.10
CA LEU A 123 22.18 -15.82 -3.31
C LEU A 123 20.99 -15.36 -4.18
N ASP A 124 20.28 -16.27 -4.83
CA ASP A 124 19.10 -15.97 -5.63
C ASP A 124 17.81 -15.78 -4.80
N ASN A 125 17.82 -16.12 -3.51
CA ASN A 125 16.66 -16.06 -2.61
C ASN A 125 16.80 -14.98 -1.51
N PHE A 126 17.16 -13.76 -1.90
CA PHE A 126 17.10 -12.59 -1.02
C PHE A 126 15.65 -12.24 -0.66
N PHE A 127 15.11 -12.86 0.39
CA PHE A 127 13.81 -12.48 0.91
C PHE A 127 13.93 -11.21 1.76
N SER A 128 13.40 -10.11 1.25
CA SER A 128 13.14 -8.94 2.07
C SER A 128 11.96 -9.23 2.99
N ASN A 129 12.05 -8.83 4.26
CA ASN A 129 10.87 -8.86 5.14
C ASN A 129 9.84 -7.89 4.58
N TRP A 130 8.56 -8.25 4.67
CA TRP A 130 7.44 -7.39 4.26
C TRP A 130 6.49 -7.21 5.43
N LEU A 131 6.00 -5.98 5.62
CA LEU A 131 4.86 -5.70 6.47
C LEU A 131 3.69 -5.30 5.58
N VAL A 132 2.65 -6.12 5.57
CA VAL A 132 1.42 -5.90 4.81
C VAL A 132 0.32 -5.53 5.78
N ILE A 133 -0.24 -4.34 5.62
CA ILE A 133 -1.37 -3.84 6.38
C ILE A 133 -2.59 -3.89 5.46
N HIS A 134 -3.51 -4.81 5.73
CA HIS A 134 -4.77 -4.93 5.00
C HIS A 134 -5.79 -3.98 5.61
N LEU A 135 -6.32 -3.08 4.78
CA LEU A 135 -7.32 -2.09 5.17
C LEU A 135 -8.73 -2.54 4.78
N GLN A 136 -8.90 -3.22 3.64
CA GLN A 136 -10.17 -3.82 3.22
C GLN A 136 -9.97 -4.68 1.96
N PRO A 137 -10.70 -5.79 1.78
CA PRO A 137 -11.43 -6.53 2.81
C PRO A 137 -10.46 -7.21 3.79
N ASP A 138 -11.01 -7.81 4.86
CA ASP A 138 -10.29 -8.60 5.85
C ASP A 138 -9.16 -7.79 6.52
N GLU A 139 -9.56 -6.82 7.35
CA GLU A 139 -8.63 -5.96 8.07
C GLU A 139 -7.64 -6.80 8.89
N GLY A 140 -6.37 -6.42 8.83
CA GLY A 140 -5.34 -7.19 9.51
C GLY A 140 -3.93 -6.75 9.16
N LEU A 141 -2.98 -7.49 9.72
CA LEU A 141 -1.56 -7.26 9.58
C LEU A 141 -0.87 -8.59 9.30
N LYS A 142 -0.08 -8.64 8.23
CA LYS A 142 0.79 -9.77 7.92
C LYS A 142 2.24 -9.32 7.90
N GLN A 143 3.06 -9.91 8.75
CA GLN A 143 4.50 -9.71 8.70
C GLN A 143 5.15 -10.95 8.08
N TRP A 144 5.67 -10.80 6.87
CA TRP A 144 6.48 -11.82 6.22
C TRP A 144 7.90 -11.76 6.75
N SER A 145 8.38 -12.87 7.29
CA SER A 145 9.70 -12.98 7.89
C SER A 145 10.34 -14.30 7.54
N ILE A 146 11.67 -14.28 7.45
CA ILE A 146 12.45 -15.49 7.27
C ILE A 146 12.46 -16.27 8.59
N MET A 147 12.02 -17.52 8.54
CA MET A 147 12.05 -18.45 9.67
C MET A 147 12.86 -19.69 9.30
N LYS A 148 13.57 -20.24 10.28
CA LYS A 148 14.27 -21.52 10.16
C LYS A 148 13.24 -22.65 10.02
N ASP A 149 13.51 -23.58 9.11
CA ASP A 149 12.76 -24.84 9.02
C ASP A 149 12.90 -25.62 10.35
N PRO A 150 11.79 -25.93 11.04
CA PRO A 150 11.82 -26.72 12.28
C PRO A 150 12.15 -28.21 12.05
N SER A 151 12.20 -28.68 10.80
CA SER A 151 12.45 -30.07 10.45
C SER A 151 13.87 -30.53 10.86
N TYR A 152 13.97 -31.79 11.31
CA TYR A 152 15.22 -32.36 11.81
C TYR A 152 16.30 -32.48 10.72
N GLY A 153 17.36 -31.68 10.84
CA GLY A 153 18.67 -31.95 10.24
C GLY A 153 19.16 -31.00 9.14
N GLY A 154 18.32 -30.07 8.66
CA GLY A 154 18.68 -29.09 7.61
C GLY A 154 18.83 -27.66 8.11
N MET A 155 19.56 -26.84 7.35
CA MET A 155 19.63 -25.37 7.50
C MET A 155 18.79 -24.72 6.38
N GLY A 156 17.52 -25.11 6.31
CA GLY A 156 16.55 -24.50 5.41
C GLY A 156 15.90 -23.27 6.03
N PHE A 157 15.56 -22.29 5.19
CA PHE A 157 14.83 -21.10 5.60
C PHE A 157 13.62 -20.91 4.69
N TYR A 158 12.50 -20.50 5.28
CA TYR A 158 11.27 -20.17 4.57
C TYR A 158 10.84 -18.74 4.89
N HIS A 159 10.28 -18.06 3.88
CA HIS A 159 9.60 -16.79 4.06
C HIS A 159 8.13 -17.08 4.39
N ILE A 160 7.77 -16.90 5.66
CA ILE A 160 6.45 -17.28 6.19
C ILE A 160 5.77 -16.03 6.76
N PRO A 161 4.45 -15.85 6.54
CA PRO A 161 3.70 -14.77 7.14
C PRO A 161 3.33 -15.08 8.60
N LEU A 162 3.56 -14.11 9.47
CA LEU A 162 2.86 -13.97 10.75
C LEU A 162 1.57 -13.20 10.48
N ASP A 163 0.42 -13.88 10.57
CA ASP A 163 -0.88 -13.33 10.20
C ASP A 163 -1.72 -12.98 11.44
N MET A 164 -2.15 -11.72 11.53
CA MET A 164 -3.11 -11.23 12.50
C MET A 164 -4.30 -10.65 11.74
N CYS A 165 -5.40 -11.39 11.71
CA CYS A 165 -6.65 -10.94 11.11
C CYS A 165 -7.61 -10.42 12.19
N PHE A 166 -8.14 -9.22 11.98
CA PHE A 166 -8.96 -8.52 12.97
C PHE A 166 -10.30 -9.20 13.20
N ALA A 167 -10.86 -9.86 12.18
CA ALA A 167 -12.09 -10.65 12.33
C ALA A 167 -11.97 -11.78 13.37
N PHE A 168 -10.75 -12.28 13.61
CA PHE A 168 -10.49 -13.27 14.66
C PHE A 168 -10.08 -12.63 15.99
N ALA A 169 -9.47 -11.44 15.96
CA ALA A 169 -8.95 -10.76 17.15
C ALA A 169 -10.00 -9.91 17.88
N PHE A 170 -10.96 -9.33 17.15
CA PHE A 170 -12.01 -8.46 17.68
C PHE A 170 -13.38 -9.09 17.44
N THR A 171 -14.21 -9.12 18.47
CA THR A 171 -15.57 -9.71 18.44
C THR A 171 -16.66 -8.69 18.14
N GLU A 172 -16.34 -7.40 18.15
CA GLU A 172 -17.27 -6.31 17.90
C GLU A 172 -17.28 -5.92 16.42
N CYS A 173 -18.46 -5.55 15.90
CA CYS A 173 -18.55 -4.96 14.56
C CYS A 173 -17.84 -3.60 14.58
N ASN A 174 -16.84 -3.43 13.70
CA ASN A 174 -16.29 -2.11 13.44
C ASN A 174 -17.39 -1.23 12.82
N PRO A 175 -17.65 -0.03 13.38
CA PRO A 175 -18.52 0.97 12.76
C PRO A 175 -18.06 1.29 11.33
N ASP A 176 -19.01 1.64 10.47
CA ASP A 176 -18.66 2.10 9.13
C ASP A 176 -17.87 3.43 9.21
N VAL A 177 -17.05 3.71 8.20
CA VAL A 177 -16.24 4.93 8.10
C VAL A 177 -17.14 6.17 8.23
N CYS A 178 -18.34 6.15 7.67
CA CYS A 178 -19.30 7.25 7.80
C CYS A 178 -19.79 7.45 9.24
N GLU A 179 -20.02 6.37 9.99
CA GLU A 179 -20.45 6.46 11.40
C GLU A 179 -19.34 7.04 12.28
N TYR A 180 -18.10 6.58 12.07
CA TYR A 180 -16.92 7.14 12.72
C TYR A 180 -16.76 8.63 12.43
N LEU A 181 -16.82 9.04 11.17
CA LEU A 181 -16.66 10.46 10.80
C LEU A 181 -17.77 11.35 11.37
N LEU A 182 -19.00 10.84 11.46
CA LEU A 182 -20.10 11.56 12.09
C LEU A 182 -19.91 11.68 13.59
N MET A 183 -19.43 10.63 14.26
CA MET A 183 -19.09 10.68 15.68
C MET A 183 -17.97 11.69 15.95
N ASP A 184 -16.93 11.71 15.13
CA ASP A 184 -15.82 12.66 15.26
C ASP A 184 -16.29 14.11 15.04
N PHE A 185 -17.15 14.34 14.04
CA PHE A 185 -17.78 15.64 13.82
C PHE A 185 -18.59 16.11 15.03
N VAL A 186 -19.36 15.21 15.66
CA VAL A 186 -20.15 15.53 16.86
C VAL A 186 -19.25 15.81 18.07
N ARG A 187 -18.08 15.18 18.16
CA ARG A 187 -17.08 15.41 19.22
C ARG A 187 -16.26 16.68 18.99
N GLY A 188 -16.20 17.19 17.76
CA GLY A 188 -15.41 18.35 17.38
C GLY A 188 -13.93 18.04 17.19
N ASP A 189 -13.61 16.80 16.84
CA ASP A 189 -12.24 16.29 16.60
C ASP A 189 -11.85 16.32 15.11
#